data_AF-A0A7X4Z8L9-F1
#
_entry.id   AF-A0A7X4Z8L9-F1
#
_cell.length_a   1.000
_cell.length_b   1.000
_cell.length_c   1.000
_cell.angle_alpha   90.00
_cell.angle_beta   90.00
_cell.angle_gamma   90.00
#
_symmetry.space_group_name_H-M   'P 1'
#
loop_
_entity.id
_entity.type
_entity.pdbx_description
1 polymer ?
#
loop_
_entity_poly.entity_id
_entity_poly.type
_entity_poly.pdbx_seq_one_letter_code
_entity_poly.pdbx_strand_id
1 'polypeptide(L)'
;MASYVTYDYYKSIYGEDAISEPDFNRLSWEACRRIDTLTLNKLKFAFPTNEDDAETVRRCVCKLIEISAQIEAANKRVSEGQGYITDESGALRGKVVSSVSSGSESISYTAKTEGGSTLIDAVLSDKAAQDRLYRDTVREYLSFIPDANGVNLLYAGAYPGKREVWK
;
A
#
# COMPACT_ATOMS: atom_id res chain seq x y z
N MET A 1 -0.95 -21.00 -2.66
CA MET A 1 -1.41 -19.85 -1.86
C MET A 1 -2.28 -19.01 -2.79
N ALA A 2 -3.52 -18.69 -2.41
CA ALA A 2 -4.40 -17.93 -3.31
C ALA A 2 -3.99 -16.45 -3.32
N SER A 3 -3.61 -15.92 -4.47
CA SER A 3 -3.61 -14.47 -4.69
C SER A 3 -5.03 -14.07 -5.05
N TYR A 4 -5.58 -13.06 -4.39
CA TYR A 4 -6.90 -12.52 -4.71
C TYR A 4 -6.92 -11.76 -6.04
N VAL A 5 -5.74 -11.40 -6.55
CA VAL A 5 -5.54 -10.57 -7.74
C VAL A 5 -4.44 -11.16 -8.62
N THR A 6 -4.63 -11.18 -9.93
CA THR A 6 -3.59 -11.53 -10.92
C THR A 6 -2.87 -10.28 -11.42
N TYR A 7 -1.66 -10.46 -11.96
CA TYR A 7 -0.93 -9.32 -12.55
C TYR A 7 -1.69 -8.70 -13.72
N ASP A 8 -2.29 -9.52 -14.59
CA ASP A 8 -3.11 -9.03 -15.72
C ASP A 8 -4.26 -8.13 -15.26
N TYR A 9 -4.98 -8.55 -14.21
CA TYR A 9 -6.07 -7.74 -13.65
C TYR A 9 -5.52 -6.43 -13.06
N TYR A 10 -4.44 -6.50 -12.27
CA TYR A 10 -3.82 -5.31 -11.69
C TYR A 10 -3.37 -4.34 -12.79
N LYS A 11 -2.70 -4.85 -13.83
CA LYS A 11 -2.27 -4.06 -14.99
C LYS A 11 -3.47 -3.46 -15.76
N SER A 12 -4.61 -4.15 -15.82
CA SER A 12 -5.82 -3.59 -16.44
C SER A 12 -6.36 -2.34 -15.73
N ILE A 13 -6.05 -2.16 -14.43
CA ILE A 13 -6.46 -1.00 -13.65
C ILE A 13 -5.45 0.15 -13.79
N TYR A 14 -4.14 -0.16 -13.69
CA TYR A 14 -3.09 0.86 -13.61
C TYR A 14 -2.41 1.16 -14.96
N GLY A 15 -2.64 0.34 -15.99
CA GLY A 15 -2.11 0.57 -17.33
C GLY A 15 -0.58 0.67 -17.36
N GLU A 16 -0.07 1.76 -17.93
CA GLU A 16 1.37 2.05 -18.03
C GLU A 16 1.99 2.47 -16.69
N ASP A 17 1.18 2.91 -15.72
CA ASP A 17 1.66 3.25 -14.38
C ASP A 17 1.81 2.01 -13.47
N ALA A 18 1.43 0.83 -13.97
CA ALA A 18 1.56 -0.43 -13.25
C ALA A 18 3.03 -0.74 -12.93
N ILE A 19 3.29 -1.22 -11.72
CA ILE A 19 4.62 -1.71 -11.35
C ILE A 19 5.04 -2.92 -12.20
N SER A 20 6.34 -3.23 -12.16
CA SER A 20 6.88 -4.41 -12.83
C SER A 20 6.26 -5.70 -12.31
N GLU A 21 6.08 -6.71 -13.17
CA GLU A 21 5.56 -8.02 -12.76
C GLU A 21 6.36 -8.69 -11.63
N PRO A 22 7.72 -8.63 -11.62
CA PRO A 22 8.51 -9.12 -10.48
C PRO A 22 8.18 -8.42 -9.16
N ASP A 23 8.01 -7.09 -9.18
CA ASP A 23 7.63 -6.34 -7.98
C ASP A 23 6.22 -6.67 -7.53
N PHE A 24 5.28 -6.80 -8.48
CA PHE A 24 3.92 -7.24 -8.20
C PHE A 24 3.91 -8.61 -7.52
N ASN A 25 4.67 -9.59 -8.03
CA ASN A 25 4.69 -10.94 -7.46
C ASN A 25 5.19 -10.95 -6.02
N ARG A 26 6.16 -10.09 -5.69
CA ARG A 26 6.66 -9.94 -4.31
C ARG A 26 5.67 -9.19 -3.41
N LEU A 27 5.17 -8.05 -3.87
CA LEU A 27 4.31 -7.16 -3.07
C LEU A 27 2.89 -7.69 -2.90
N SER A 28 2.36 -8.42 -3.89
CA SER A 28 1.04 -9.05 -3.81
C SER A 28 0.96 -10.09 -2.69
N TRP A 29 2.04 -10.82 -2.44
CA TRP A 29 2.11 -11.77 -1.33
C TRP A 29 1.96 -11.06 0.02
N GLU A 30 2.68 -9.95 0.23
CA GLU A 30 2.58 -9.16 1.45
C GLU A 30 1.21 -8.51 1.63
N ALA A 31 0.64 -7.98 0.54
CA ALA A 31 -0.71 -7.42 0.54
C ALA A 31 -1.76 -8.47 0.92
N CYS A 32 -1.70 -9.67 0.34
CA CYS A 32 -2.60 -10.79 0.67
C CYS A 32 -2.45 -11.22 2.13
N ARG A 33 -1.22 -11.33 2.64
CA ARG A 33 -0.99 -11.64 4.06
C ARG A 33 -1.57 -10.58 5.00
N ARG A 34 -1.48 -9.31 4.61
CA ARG A 34 -1.97 -8.20 5.43
C ARG A 34 -3.50 -8.15 5.45
N ILE A 35 -4.17 -8.27 4.30
CA ILE A 35 -5.64 -8.31 4.22
C ILE A 35 -6.20 -9.56 4.92
N ASP A 36 -5.52 -10.72 4.82
CA ASP A 36 -5.88 -11.93 5.54
C ASP A 36 -5.90 -11.70 7.06
N THR A 37 -4.83 -11.10 7.60
CA THR A 37 -4.75 -10.82 9.03
C THR A 37 -5.86 -9.88 9.47
N LEU A 38 -6.15 -8.83 8.69
CA LEU A 38 -7.17 -7.83 9.04
C LEU A 38 -8.59 -8.35 8.91
N THR A 39 -8.82 -9.31 8.01
CA THR A 39 -10.11 -10.00 7.84
C THR A 39 -10.21 -11.30 8.64
N LEU A 40 -9.26 -11.56 9.55
CA LEU A 40 -9.22 -12.77 10.38
C LEU A 40 -9.28 -14.07 9.56
N ASN A 41 -8.62 -14.08 8.40
CA ASN A 41 -8.58 -15.15 7.41
C ASN A 41 -9.93 -15.51 6.78
N LYS A 42 -11.00 -14.71 6.96
CA LYS A 42 -12.32 -14.99 6.36
C LYS A 42 -12.27 -15.14 4.84
N LEU A 43 -11.45 -14.34 4.17
CA LEU A 43 -11.28 -14.40 2.71
C LEU A 43 -10.80 -15.77 2.20
N LYS A 44 -10.17 -16.60 3.05
CA LYS A 44 -9.71 -17.94 2.65
C LYS A 44 -10.80 -18.98 2.59
N PHE A 45 -11.87 -18.83 3.38
CA PHE A 45 -12.91 -19.84 3.53
C PHE A 45 -14.32 -19.33 3.24
N ALA A 46 -14.51 -18.01 3.15
CA ALA A 46 -15.79 -17.34 2.92
C ALA A 46 -15.61 -16.11 2.01
N PHE A 47 -14.85 -16.23 0.91
CA PHE A 47 -14.68 -15.12 -0.03
C PHE A 47 -16.05 -14.60 -0.54
N PRO A 48 -16.29 -13.27 -0.67
CA PRO A 48 -17.59 -12.74 -1.06
C PRO A 48 -18.13 -13.35 -2.37
N THR A 49 -19.44 -13.61 -2.41
CA THR A 49 -20.13 -14.18 -3.58
C THR A 49 -20.76 -13.12 -4.48
N ASN A 50 -21.09 -11.94 -3.92
CA ASN A 50 -21.50 -10.79 -4.71
C ASN A 50 -20.29 -10.25 -5.50
N GLU A 51 -20.50 -9.96 -6.78
CA GLU A 51 -19.43 -9.55 -7.69
C GLU A 51 -18.82 -8.20 -7.33
N ASP A 52 -19.63 -7.22 -6.89
CA ASP A 52 -19.17 -5.89 -6.46
C ASP A 52 -18.36 -5.97 -5.15
N ASP A 53 -18.80 -6.82 -4.22
CA ASP A 53 -18.08 -7.08 -2.96
C ASP A 53 -16.73 -7.77 -3.22
N ALA A 54 -16.73 -8.77 -4.10
CA ALA A 54 -15.51 -9.46 -4.54
C ALA A 54 -14.55 -8.48 -5.25
N GLU A 55 -15.07 -7.62 -6.12
CA GLU A 55 -14.32 -6.57 -6.81
C GLU A 55 -13.72 -5.58 -5.81
N THR A 56 -14.47 -5.19 -4.78
CA THR A 56 -13.99 -4.31 -3.71
C THR A 56 -12.80 -4.93 -2.97
N VAL A 57 -12.83 -6.23 -2.70
CA VAL A 57 -11.68 -6.96 -2.13
C VAL A 57 -10.47 -6.92 -3.06
N ARG A 58 -10.66 -7.18 -4.36
CA ARG A 58 -9.56 -7.13 -5.36
C ARG A 58 -8.94 -5.74 -5.44
N ARG A 59 -9.76 -4.69 -5.48
CA ARG A 59 -9.29 -3.29 -5.51
C ARG A 59 -8.57 -2.90 -4.21
N CYS A 60 -9.03 -3.39 -3.07
CA CYS A 60 -8.33 -3.23 -1.81
C CYS A 60 -6.91 -3.82 -1.87
N VAL A 61 -6.77 -5.06 -2.35
CA VAL A 61 -5.45 -5.70 -2.52
C VAL A 61 -4.56 -4.94 -3.49
N CYS A 62 -5.10 -4.49 -4.63
CA CYS A 62 -4.39 -3.64 -5.57
C CYS A 62 -3.86 -2.36 -4.91
N LYS A 63 -4.71 -1.68 -4.12
CA LYS A 63 -4.32 -0.45 -3.42
C LYS A 63 -3.23 -0.69 -2.37
N LEU A 64 -3.27 -1.83 -1.67
CA LEU A 64 -2.21 -2.21 -0.74
C LEU A 64 -0.87 -2.45 -1.44
N ILE A 65 -0.89 -3.07 -2.63
CA ILE A 65 0.32 -3.26 -3.46
C ILE A 65 0.91 -1.90 -3.85
N GLU A 66 0.07 -0.98 -4.32
CA GLU A 66 0.48 0.39 -4.66
C GLU A 66 1.12 1.13 -3.48
N ILE A 67 0.50 1.07 -2.30
CA ILE A 67 1.03 1.71 -1.10
C ILE A 67 2.41 1.13 -0.77
N SER A 68 2.57 -0.20 -0.82
CA SER A 68 3.86 -0.84 -0.58
C SER A 68 4.91 -0.40 -1.59
N ALA A 69 4.57 -0.36 -2.89
CA ALA A 69 5.47 0.08 -3.95
C ALA A 69 5.90 1.53 -3.79
N GLN A 70 4.97 2.43 -3.43
CA GLN A 70 5.26 3.84 -3.16
C GLN A 70 6.21 4.02 -1.98
N ILE A 71 6.03 3.23 -0.92
CA ILE A 71 6.91 3.25 0.26
C ILE A 71 8.31 2.74 -0.10
N GLU A 72 8.43 1.69 -0.89
CA GLU A 72 9.73 1.18 -1.34
C GLU A 72 10.45 2.16 -2.27
N ALA A 73 9.73 2.75 -3.22
CA ALA A 73 10.26 3.79 -4.09
C ALA A 73 10.73 5.02 -3.28
N ALA A 74 10.03 5.37 -2.21
CA ALA A 74 10.45 6.43 -1.30
C ALA A 74 11.67 6.02 -0.46
N ASN A 75 11.71 4.81 0.12
CA ASN A 75 12.88 4.29 0.83
C ASN A 75 14.14 4.24 -0.04
N LYS A 76 14.00 3.81 -1.29
CA LYS A 76 15.11 3.76 -2.24
C LYS A 76 15.69 5.15 -2.53
N ARG A 77 14.83 6.16 -2.74
CA ARG A 77 15.24 7.58 -2.89
C ARG A 77 16.04 8.08 -1.69
N VAL A 78 15.68 7.65 -0.47
CA VAL A 78 16.39 8.02 0.76
C VAL A 78 17.74 7.33 0.87
N SER A 79 17.82 6.02 0.60
CA SER A 79 19.06 5.24 0.69
C SER A 79 20.08 5.58 -0.40
N GLU A 80 19.64 5.98 -1.60
CA GLU A 80 20.51 6.23 -2.76
C GLU A 80 21.07 7.68 -2.84
N GLY A 81 20.81 8.56 -1.85
CA GLY A 81 21.58 9.82 -1.70
C GLY A 81 20.82 11.15 -1.73
N GLN A 82 19.51 11.19 -1.46
CA GLN A 82 18.76 12.45 -1.22
C GLN A 82 18.50 12.69 0.29
N GLY A 83 19.47 12.34 1.14
CA GLY A 83 19.30 12.24 2.61
C GLY A 83 18.72 13.48 3.28
N TYR A 84 17.72 13.30 4.15
CA TYR A 84 17.04 14.39 4.85
C TYR A 84 17.98 15.25 5.72
N ILE A 85 17.68 16.56 5.82
CA ILE A 85 18.20 17.43 6.88
C ILE A 85 17.14 17.45 7.98
N THR A 86 17.53 17.17 9.22
CA THR A 86 16.71 17.44 10.41
C THR A 86 16.72 18.93 10.67
N ASP A 87 15.55 19.57 10.59
CA ASP A 87 15.40 20.95 11.05
C ASP A 87 15.50 21.04 12.58
N GLU A 88 15.72 22.23 13.12
CA GLU A 88 15.87 22.52 14.56
C GLU A 88 14.63 22.11 15.40
N SER A 89 13.52 21.82 14.71
CA SER A 89 12.24 21.37 15.25
C SER A 89 12.02 19.84 15.16
N GLY A 90 13.00 19.07 14.66
CA GLY A 90 12.96 17.60 14.62
C GLY A 90 12.24 16.98 13.42
N ALA A 91 11.77 17.79 12.46
CA ALA A 91 11.14 17.33 11.23
C ALA A 91 12.18 17.07 10.12
N LEU A 92 12.03 15.97 9.39
CA LEU A 92 12.90 15.58 8.27
C LEU A 92 12.47 16.32 6.98
N ARG A 93 13.33 17.17 6.42
CA ARG A 93 13.15 17.77 5.06
C ARG A 93 14.06 17.11 4.04
N GLY A 94 13.51 16.70 2.90
CA GLY A 94 14.28 16.07 1.81
C GLY A 94 15.37 17.01 1.31
N LYS A 95 16.61 16.51 1.18
CA LYS A 95 17.74 17.30 0.68
C LYS A 95 17.64 17.45 -0.82
N VAL A 96 17.10 18.58 -1.24
CA VAL A 96 17.38 19.12 -2.56
C VAL A 96 18.86 19.54 -2.54
N VAL A 97 19.72 18.80 -3.25
CA VAL A 97 21.10 19.23 -3.50
C VAL A 97 21.02 20.45 -4.42
N SER A 98 21.06 21.65 -3.84
CA SER A 98 20.86 22.90 -4.58
C SER A 98 22.14 23.61 -5.03
N SER A 99 23.34 23.04 -4.88
CA SER A 99 24.51 23.56 -5.61
C SER A 99 25.72 22.63 -5.58
N VAL A 100 26.21 22.27 -6.77
CA VAL A 100 27.64 22.03 -7.00
C VAL A 100 28.13 23.30 -7.69
N SER A 101 28.89 24.12 -6.98
CA SER A 101 29.52 25.31 -7.54
C SER A 101 30.67 24.90 -8.46
N SER A 102 30.44 24.86 -9.76
CA SER A 102 31.48 24.97 -10.78
C SER A 102 30.99 25.85 -11.91
N GLY A 103 31.46 27.10 -11.87
CA GLY A 103 31.66 27.99 -13.02
C GLY A 103 30.58 28.04 -14.10
N SER A 104 29.83 29.14 -14.08
CA SER A 104 29.22 29.79 -15.26
C SER A 104 28.03 29.05 -15.90
N GLU A 105 26.92 29.78 -16.04
CA GLU A 105 25.65 29.40 -16.71
C GLU A 105 24.67 28.60 -15.83
N SER A 106 23.93 29.36 -15.00
CA SER A 106 22.77 28.87 -14.26
C SER A 106 21.62 28.55 -15.22
N ILE A 107 21.40 27.27 -15.53
CA ILE A 107 20.16 26.81 -16.14
C ILE A 107 19.19 26.48 -15.00
N SER A 108 18.32 27.43 -14.68
CA SER A 108 17.23 27.24 -13.72
C SER A 108 16.15 26.33 -14.33
N TYR A 109 16.34 25.02 -14.25
CA TYR A 109 15.20 24.10 -14.31
C TYR A 109 14.52 24.13 -12.94
N THR A 110 13.48 24.95 -12.80
CA THR A 110 12.39 24.64 -11.88
C THR A 110 11.74 23.35 -12.40
N ALA A 111 12.37 22.22 -12.11
CA ALA A 111 11.61 21.02 -11.84
C ALA A 111 10.64 21.44 -10.74
N LYS A 112 9.37 21.62 -11.11
CA LYS A 112 8.28 21.65 -10.15
C LYS A 112 8.41 20.34 -9.40
N THR A 113 9.10 20.38 -8.29
CA THR A 113 9.12 19.29 -7.33
C THR A 113 7.69 19.25 -6.84
N GLU A 114 6.85 18.44 -7.46
CA GLU A 114 5.60 17.94 -6.89
C GLU A 114 5.90 16.99 -5.70
N GLY A 115 7.01 17.21 -4.99
CA GLY A 115 7.22 16.80 -3.61
C GLY A 115 6.39 17.70 -2.71
N GLY A 116 5.07 17.67 -2.89
CA GLY A 116 4.20 17.87 -1.76
C GLY A 116 4.59 16.83 -0.73
N SER A 117 4.71 17.23 0.53
CA SER A 117 4.80 16.33 1.67
C SER A 117 3.66 15.30 1.57
N THR A 118 3.93 14.15 0.97
CA THR A 118 2.89 13.14 0.76
C THR A 118 2.76 12.34 2.05
N LEU A 119 1.58 11.76 2.31
CA LEU A 119 1.39 10.85 3.45
C LEU A 119 2.48 9.76 3.53
N ILE A 120 3.11 9.43 2.40
CA ILE A 120 4.22 8.50 2.27
C ILE A 120 5.49 8.97 3.01
N ASP A 121 5.82 10.27 2.97
CA ASP A 121 6.98 10.81 3.69
C ASP A 121 6.80 10.71 5.22
N ALA A 122 5.57 10.92 5.70
CA ALA A 122 5.24 10.83 7.12
C ALA A 122 5.30 9.40 7.67
N VAL A 123 4.93 8.40 6.87
CA VAL A 123 4.97 6.99 7.29
C VAL A 123 6.35 6.34 7.10
N LEU A 124 7.25 6.95 6.32
CA LEU A 124 8.54 6.35 5.97
C LEU A 124 9.42 6.05 7.19
N SER A 125 9.39 6.95 8.17
CA SER A 125 10.19 6.86 9.39
C SER A 125 9.40 6.32 10.58
N ASP A 126 8.10 6.08 10.42
CA ASP A 126 7.18 5.67 11.48
C ASP A 126 6.42 4.41 11.07
N LYS A 127 6.88 3.27 11.59
CA LYS A 127 6.27 1.97 11.36
C LYS A 127 4.82 1.88 11.88
N ALA A 128 4.50 2.60 12.96
CA ALA A 128 3.13 2.62 13.48
C ALA A 128 2.21 3.43 12.55
N ALA A 129 2.70 4.54 11.99
CA ALA A 129 1.98 5.30 10.98
C ALA A 129 1.80 4.49 9.68
N GLN A 130 2.81 3.72 9.28
CA GLN A 130 2.71 2.80 8.14
C GLN A 130 1.64 1.71 8.37
N ASP A 131 1.66 1.04 9.52
CA ASP A 131 0.66 0.04 9.87
C ASP A 131 -0.75 0.64 9.97
N ARG A 132 -0.86 1.88 10.45
CA ARG A 132 -2.11 2.63 10.45
C ARG A 132 -2.60 2.93 9.04
N LEU A 133 -1.74 3.38 8.13
CA LEU A 133 -2.11 3.65 6.73
C LEU A 133 -2.71 2.41 6.06
N TYR A 134 -2.08 1.25 6.23
CA TYR A 134 -2.63 0.01 5.69
C TYR A 134 -3.98 -0.34 6.33
N ARG A 135 -4.10 -0.22 7.66
CA ARG A 135 -5.36 -0.49 8.37
C ARG A 135 -6.49 0.44 7.93
N ASP A 136 -6.20 1.72 7.78
CA ASP A 136 -7.17 2.72 7.37
C ASP A 136 -7.60 2.48 5.91
N THR A 137 -6.67 2.12 5.02
CA THR A 137 -6.98 1.71 3.64
C THR A 137 -7.89 0.48 3.61
N VAL A 138 -7.60 -0.56 4.40
CA VAL A 138 -8.45 -1.75 4.47
C VAL A 138 -9.82 -1.42 5.03
N ARG A 139 -9.92 -0.54 6.02
CA ARG A 139 -11.19 -0.07 6.56
C ARG A 139 -11.99 0.70 5.53
N GLU A 140 -11.36 1.58 4.76
CA GLU A 140 -12.04 2.36 3.73
C GLU A 140 -12.71 1.46 2.68
N TYR A 141 -12.01 0.42 2.21
CA TYR A 141 -12.55 -0.49 1.20
C TYR A 141 -13.51 -1.53 1.78
N LEU A 142 -13.18 -2.16 2.91
CA LEU A 142 -13.88 -3.36 3.38
C LEU A 142 -14.92 -3.09 4.47
N SER A 143 -15.16 -1.83 4.82
CA SER A 143 -16.24 -1.49 5.74
C SER A 143 -17.59 -1.89 5.14
N PHE A 144 -18.37 -2.63 5.91
CA PHE A 144 -19.69 -3.14 5.52
C PHE A 144 -19.70 -4.14 4.35
N ILE A 145 -18.55 -4.62 3.90
CA ILE A 145 -18.49 -5.68 2.88
C ILE A 145 -18.76 -7.04 3.53
N PRO A 146 -19.85 -7.74 3.18
CA PRO A 146 -20.15 -9.07 3.68
C PRO A 146 -19.28 -10.13 3.01
N ASP A 147 -19.05 -11.21 3.74
CA ASP A 147 -18.45 -12.42 3.22
C ASP A 147 -19.52 -13.37 2.66
N ALA A 148 -19.13 -14.55 2.16
CA ALA A 148 -20.09 -15.52 1.60
C ALA A 148 -21.22 -15.96 2.56
N ASN A 149 -21.02 -15.81 3.87
CA ASN A 149 -21.99 -16.16 4.91
C ASN A 149 -22.79 -14.93 5.38
N GLY A 150 -22.66 -13.79 4.73
CA GLY A 150 -23.34 -12.54 5.10
C GLY A 150 -22.73 -11.84 6.31
N VAL A 151 -21.52 -12.21 6.74
CA VAL A 151 -20.85 -11.60 7.88
C VAL A 151 -19.81 -10.61 7.36
N ASN A 152 -19.81 -9.39 7.89
CA ASN A 152 -18.86 -8.37 7.45
C ASN A 152 -17.40 -8.85 7.61
N LEU A 153 -16.58 -8.60 6.60
CA LEU A 153 -15.18 -9.04 6.54
C LEU A 153 -14.36 -8.52 7.72
N LEU A 154 -14.62 -7.29 8.16
CA LEU A 154 -13.93 -6.66 9.30
C LEU A 154 -14.58 -6.96 10.67
N TYR A 155 -15.64 -7.77 10.71
CA TYR A 155 -16.28 -8.15 11.97
C TYR A 155 -15.41 -9.13 12.76
N ALA A 156 -14.97 -8.72 13.95
CA ALA A 156 -14.07 -9.49 14.81
C ALA A 156 -14.78 -10.25 15.96
N GLY A 157 -16.12 -10.29 15.96
CA GLY A 157 -16.88 -11.01 16.99
C GLY A 157 -17.06 -12.51 16.68
N ALA A 158 -17.96 -13.14 17.41
CA ALA A 158 -18.25 -14.56 17.26
C ALA A 158 -18.74 -14.87 15.83
N TYR A 159 -18.00 -15.71 15.12
CA TYR A 159 -18.28 -15.99 13.72
C TYR A 159 -19.19 -17.22 13.57
N PRO A 160 -20.36 -17.09 12.89
CA PRO A 160 -21.36 -18.16 12.81
C PRO A 160 -21.00 -19.31 11.85
N GLY A 161 -19.95 -19.20 11.01
CA GLY A 161 -19.56 -20.20 10.01
C GLY A 161 -18.24 -20.94 10.28
N LYS A 162 -18.25 -22.28 10.19
CA LYS A 162 -17.11 -23.22 10.25
C LYS A 162 -15.95 -22.87 11.19
N ARG A 163 -16.16 -23.18 12.47
CA ARG A 163 -15.10 -23.44 13.46
C ARG A 163 -14.35 -24.79 13.25
N GLU A 164 -14.56 -25.48 12.13
CA GLU A 164 -14.15 -26.89 11.94
C GLU A 164 -12.92 -27.13 11.05
N VAL A 165 -12.20 -26.10 10.60
CA VAL A 165 -11.03 -26.28 9.72
C VAL A 165 -9.74 -25.80 10.38
N TRP A 166 -9.48 -26.29 11.58
CA TRP A 166 -8.14 -26.34 12.16
C TRP A 166 -7.99 -27.69 12.89
N LYS A 167 -7.68 -28.73 12.12
CA LYS A 167 -6.93 -29.90 12.59
C LYS A 167 -5.55 -29.83 11.98
#